data_AF-A0A2V7PA81-F1
#
_entry.id   AF-A0A2V7PA81-F1
#
_cell.length_a   1.000
_cell.length_b   1.000
_cell.length_c   1.000
_cell.angle_alpha   90.00
_cell.angle_beta   90.00
_cell.angle_gamma   90.00
#
_symmetry.space_group_name_H-M   'P 1'
#
loop_
_entity.id
_entity.type
_entity.pdbx_description
1 polymer ?
#
loop_
_entity_poly.entity_id
_entity_poly.type
_entity_poly.pdbx_seq_one_letter_code
_entity_poly.pdbx_strand_id
1 'polypeptide(L)' 'MFRSILGFALFAVVAFLALKLVLGLFGIVIGLAMTLLVWAAFGFLIYLGIRIVSPSTAEKIREMVKGRPADA' A
#
# COMPACT_ATOMS: atom_id res chain seq x y z
N MET A 1 -35.13 1.25 -33.58
CA MET A 1 -34.96 1.37 -32.11
C MET A 1 -34.05 0.28 -31.54
N PHE A 2 -34.24 -1.00 -31.87
CA PHE A 2 -33.38 -2.11 -31.43
C PHE A 2 -31.89 -1.93 -31.77
N ARG A 3 -31.58 -1.37 -32.95
CA ARG A 3 -30.20 -1.06 -33.40
C ARG A 3 -29.50 0.01 -32.54
N SER A 4 -30.24 1.00 -32.01
CA SER A 4 -29.69 2.02 -31.09
C SER A 4 -29.52 1.48 -29.67
N ILE A 5 -30.44 0.63 -29.21
CA ILE A 5 -30.35 -0.03 -27.90
C ILE A 5 -29.14 -0.96 -27.85
N LEU A 6 -28.91 -1.75 -28.92
CA LEU A 6 -27.72 -2.60 -29.05
C LEU A 6 -26.41 -1.80 -29.05
N GLY A 7 -26.37 -0.65 -29.74
CA GLY A 7 -25.20 0.24 -29.73
C GLY A 7 -24.91 0.82 -28.35
N PHE A 8 -25.94 1.26 -27.63
CA PHE A 8 -25.81 1.75 -26.26
C PHE A 8 -25.38 0.65 -25.29
N ALA A 9 -25.94 -0.56 -25.42
CA ALA A 9 -25.57 -1.70 -24.59
C ALA A 9 -24.09 -2.07 -24.80
N LEU A 10 -23.62 -2.12 -26.04
CA LEU A 10 -22.22 -2.39 -26.34
C LEU A 10 -21.30 -1.29 -25.77
N PHE A 11 -21.66 -0.02 -25.95
CA PHE A 11 -20.91 1.11 -25.39
C PHE A 11 -20.85 1.05 -23.85
N ALA A 12 -21.98 0.74 -23.20
CA ALA A 12 -22.05 0.60 -21.75
C ALA A 12 -21.13 -0.53 -21.24
N VAL A 13 -21.09 -1.67 -21.93
CA VAL A 13 -20.18 -2.78 -21.58
C VAL A 13 -18.73 -2.33 -21.70
N VAL A 14 -18.36 -1.65 -22.80
CA VAL A 14 -16.98 -1.16 -23.00
C VAL A 14 -16.61 -0.11 -21.95
N ALA A 15 -17.48 0.85 -21.69
CA ALA A 15 -17.27 1.89 -20.68
C ALA A 15 -17.13 1.28 -19.27
N PHE A 16 -17.95 0.29 -18.93
CA PHE A 16 -17.86 -0.42 -17.66
C PHE A 16 -16.54 -1.20 -17.53
N LEU A 17 -16.08 -1.82 -18.62
CA LEU A 17 -14.82 -2.55 -18.64
C LEU A 17 -13.62 -1.61 -18.48
N ALA A 18 -13.64 -0.45 -19.15
CA ALA A 18 -12.65 0.60 -19.00
C ALA A 18 -12.62 1.14 -17.55
N LEU A 19 -13.80 1.39 -16.95
CA LEU A 19 -13.89 1.83 -15.56
C LEU A 19 -13.31 0.79 -14.59
N LYS A 20 -13.63 -0.50 -14.79
CA LYS A 20 -13.04 -1.58 -14.00
C LYS A 20 -11.52 -1.65 -14.14
N LEU A 21 -10.98 -1.42 -15.33
CA LEU A 21 -9.54 -1.44 -15.55
C LEU A 21 -8.85 -0.30 -14.78
N VAL A 22 -9.41 0.90 -14.86
CA VAL A 22 -8.88 2.07 -14.14
C VAL A 22 -8.96 1.85 -12.63
N LEU A 23 -10.14 1.48 -12.12
CA LEU A 23 -10.32 1.19 -10.68
C LEU A 23 -9.43 0.04 -10.21
N GLY A 24 -9.20 -0.98 -11.03
CA GLY A 24 -8.28 -2.08 -10.75
C GLY A 24 -6.83 -1.60 -10.62
N LEU A 25 -6.37 -0.72 -11.51
CA LEU A 25 -5.04 -0.12 -11.42
C LEU A 25 -4.87 0.69 -10.13
N PHE A 26 -5.85 1.54 -9.79
CA PHE A 26 -5.85 2.26 -8.52
C PHE A 26 -5.87 1.30 -7.32
N GLY A 27 -6.64 0.21 -7.41
CA GLY A 27 -6.69 -0.83 -6.39
C GLY A 27 -5.34 -1.52 -6.16
N ILE A 28 -4.55 -1.74 -7.21
CA ILE A 28 -3.20 -2.30 -7.08
C ILE A 28 -2.28 -1.35 -6.31
N VAL A 29 -2.27 -0.06 -6.69
CA VAL A 29 -1.41 0.93 -6.02
C VAL A 29 -1.79 1.08 -4.55
N ILE A 30 -3.09 1.21 -4.26
CA ILE A 30 -3.61 1.32 -2.90
C ILE A 30 -3.33 0.02 -2.12
N GLY A 31 -3.52 -1.13 -2.73
CA GLY A 31 -3.26 -2.44 -2.12
C GLY A 31 -1.79 -2.62 -1.75
N LEU A 32 -0.87 -2.23 -2.63
CA LEU A 32 0.57 -2.24 -2.35
C LEU A 32 0.93 -1.26 -1.22
N ALA A 33 0.41 -0.02 -1.28
CA ALA A 33 0.64 0.96 -0.23
C ALA A 33 0.13 0.48 1.13
N MET A 34 -1.07 -0.11 1.18
CA MET A 34 -1.64 -0.69 2.39
C MET A 34 -0.84 -1.88 2.88
N THR A 35 -0.36 -2.74 1.98
CA THR A 35 0.51 -3.87 2.37
C THR A 35 1.78 -3.36 3.03
N LEU A 36 2.48 -2.41 2.41
CA LEU A 36 3.67 -1.79 3.00
C LEU A 36 3.37 -1.14 4.35
N LEU A 37 2.24 -0.46 4.48
CA LEU A 37 1.81 0.18 5.72
C LEU A 37 1.58 -0.86 6.84
N VAL A 38 0.92 -1.98 6.53
CA VAL A 38 0.69 -3.07 7.48
C VAL A 38 2.01 -3.67 7.94
N TRP A 39 2.93 -3.96 7.00
CA TRP A 39 4.26 -4.47 7.34
C TRP A 39 5.05 -3.48 8.19
N ALA A 40 4.99 -2.19 7.87
CA ALA A 40 5.60 -1.13 8.67
C ALA A 40 4.98 -1.05 10.07
N ALA A 41 3.66 -1.18 10.19
CA ALA A 41 2.96 -1.21 11.47
C ALA A 41 3.40 -2.41 12.32
N PHE A 42 3.55 -3.60 11.73
CA PHE A 42 4.12 -4.75 12.44
C PHE A 42 5.56 -4.49 12.91
N GLY A 43 6.42 -3.94 12.07
CA GLY A 43 7.77 -3.55 12.47
C GLY A 43 7.78 -2.55 13.63
N PHE A 44 6.86 -1.59 13.61
CA PHE A 44 6.68 -0.62 14.69
C PHE A 44 6.18 -1.28 15.99
N LEU A 45 5.21 -2.19 15.91
CA LEU A 45 4.71 -2.92 17.08
C LEU A 45 5.80 -3.78 17.71
N ILE A 46 6.62 -4.46 16.90
CA ILE A 46 7.78 -5.22 17.39
C ILE A 46 8.77 -4.29 18.07
N TYR A 47 9.11 -3.15 17.45
CA TYR A 47 9.99 -2.15 18.06
C TYR A 47 9.44 -1.64 19.39
N LEU A 48 8.14 -1.36 19.46
CA LEU A 48 7.47 -0.93 20.68
C LEU A 48 7.55 -2.00 21.77
N GLY A 49 7.31 -3.27 21.43
CA GLY A 49 7.47 -4.40 22.35
C GLY A 49 8.89 -4.50 22.90
N ILE A 50 9.91 -4.42 22.02
CA ILE A 50 11.31 -4.39 22.43
C ILE A 50 11.58 -3.20 23.33
N ARG A 51 11.08 -2.01 23.01
CA ARG A 51 11.29 -0.80 23.80
C ARG A 51 10.71 -0.89 25.20
N ILE A 52 9.58 -1.57 25.37
CA ILE A 52 8.93 -1.79 26.68
C ILE A 52 9.74 -2.78 27.53
N VAL A 53 10.22 -3.89 26.92
CA VAL A 53 10.94 -4.95 27.65
C VAL A 53 12.42 -4.59 27.88
N SER A 54 13.06 -3.98 26.88
CA SER A 54 14.48 -3.62 26.87
C SER A 54 14.70 -2.31 26.13
N PRO A 55 14.66 -1.16 26.83
CA PRO A 55 14.89 0.14 26.21
C PRO A 55 16.30 0.25 25.60
N SER A 56 17.30 -0.40 26.20
CA SER A 56 18.70 -0.40 25.71
C SER A 56 18.86 -1.14 24.39
N THR A 57 18.08 -2.21 24.15
CA THR A 57 18.06 -2.91 22.85
C THR A 57 17.36 -2.07 21.78
N ALA A 58 16.27 -1.39 22.14
CA ALA A 58 15.56 -0.49 21.23
C ALA A 58 16.42 0.72 20.81
N GLU A 59 17.26 1.25 21.69
CA GLU A 59 18.23 2.31 21.36
C GLU A 59 19.26 1.86 20.34
N LYS A 60 19.86 0.68 20.52
CA LYS A 60 20.81 0.11 19.54
C LYS A 60 20.17 -0.12 18.17
N ILE A 61 18.94 -0.65 18.14
CA ILE A 61 18.19 -0.83 16.88
C ILE A 61 17.94 0.53 16.22
N ARG A 62 17.56 1.56 17.00
CA ARG A 62 17.33 2.91 16.49
C ARG A 62 18.62 3.53 15.94
N GLU A 63 19.75 3.34 16.59
CA GLU A 63 21.06 3.80 16.11
C GLU A 63 21.48 3.09 14.82
N MET A 64 21.31 1.77 14.75
CA MET A 64 21.59 1.02 13.52
C MET A 64 20.69 1.44 12.35
N VAL A 65 19.39 1.64 12.60
CA VAL A 65 18.41 2.04 11.57
C VAL A 65 18.58 3.49 11.11
N LYS A 66 18.91 4.41 12.03
CA LYS A 66 19.25 5.79 11.66
C LYS A 66 20.51 5.90 10.81
N GLY A 67 21.34 4.84 10.83
CA GLY A 67 22.69 4.88 10.33
C GLY A 67 23.56 5.74 11.24
N ARG A 68 24.81 5.29 11.46
CA ARG A 68 25.90 6.24 11.70
C ARG A 68 25.79 7.26 10.54
N PRO A 69 25.77 8.59 10.77
CA PRO A 69 26.00 9.51 9.67
C PRO A 69 27.26 8.98 8.97
N ALA A 70 27.18 8.72 7.66
CA ALA A 70 28.38 8.42 6.90
C ALA A 70 29.34 9.57 7.23
N ASP A 71 30.39 9.23 7.98
CA ASP A 71 31.37 10.19 8.45
C ASP A 71 31.99 10.83 7.20
N ALA A 72 31.75 12.14 7.02
CA ALA A 72 32.42 13.09 6.11
C ALA A 72 32.39 12.84 4.59
#